data_AF-A0A357PSD5-F1
#
_entry.id   AF-A0A357PSD5-F1
#
_cell.length_a   1.000
_cell.length_b   1.000
_cell.length_c   1.000
_cell.angle_alpha   90.00
_cell.angle_beta   90.00
_cell.angle_gamma   90.00
#
_symmetry.space_group_name_H-M   'P 1'
#
loop_
_entity.id
_entity.type
_entity.pdbx_description
1 polymer ?
#
loop_
_entity_poly.entity_id
_entity_poly.type
_entity_poly.pdbx_seq_one_letter_code
_entity_poly.pdbx_strand_id
1 'polypeptide(L)'
;HNAALNISAWSAYQTRGQFISVAVLGDYTYIVVRRGDKYWLEKFSSDALSDGDSLPFSVLASGVPLRASGHNAARARVRRVTARVMDTRSLLINGVCADIPNAAQGNSGYNGDVHVSQLGWARDTSVAPWAITSDDQLPITIQSVTIYGNYTI
;
A
#
# COMPACT_ATOMS: atom_id res chain seq x y z
N HIS A 1 -12.05 -14.43 9.43
CA HIS A 1 -13.29 -13.67 9.71
C HIS A 1 -12.89 -12.20 9.95
N ASN A 2 -12.46 -11.48 8.89
CA ASN A 2 -11.88 -10.12 9.02
C ASN A 2 -12.89 -9.01 8.72
N ALA A 3 -14.03 -9.34 8.10
CA ALA A 3 -15.12 -8.40 7.82
C ALA A 3 -15.85 -7.92 9.10
N ALA A 4 -15.77 -8.65 10.21
CA ALA A 4 -16.44 -8.30 11.47
C ALA A 4 -15.76 -7.16 12.26
N LEU A 5 -14.56 -6.74 11.86
CA LEU A 5 -13.75 -5.74 12.58
C LEU A 5 -13.69 -4.37 11.90
N ASN A 6 -14.50 -4.12 10.86
CA ASN A 6 -14.42 -2.92 10.01
C ASN A 6 -13.01 -2.67 9.43
N ILE A 7 -12.18 -3.71 9.31
CA ILE A 7 -10.86 -3.61 8.69
C ILE A 7 -11.05 -3.63 7.17
N SER A 8 -10.84 -2.49 6.52
CA SER A 8 -10.99 -2.34 5.06
C SER A 8 -9.71 -2.64 4.28
N ALA A 9 -8.55 -2.62 4.95
CA ALA A 9 -7.25 -2.85 4.34
C ALA A 9 -6.21 -3.30 5.37
N TRP A 10 -5.11 -3.86 4.88
CA TRP A 10 -3.90 -4.11 5.64
C TRP A 10 -2.71 -3.47 4.93
N SER A 11 -1.65 -3.18 5.66
CA SER A 11 -0.40 -2.67 5.11
C SER A 11 0.80 -3.49 5.55
N ALA A 12 1.83 -3.50 4.72
CA ALA A 12 3.12 -4.09 5.02
C ALA A 12 4.24 -3.11 4.66
N TYR A 13 5.26 -3.05 5.51
CA TYR A 13 6.51 -2.34 5.26
C TYR A 13 7.63 -3.39 5.15
N GLN A 14 8.47 -3.27 4.12
CA GLN A 14 9.58 -4.18 3.88
C GLN A 14 10.89 -3.39 3.74
N THR A 15 11.94 -3.90 4.39
CA THR A 15 13.33 -3.42 4.32
C THR A 15 14.25 -4.58 3.89
N ARG A 16 15.50 -4.27 3.52
CA ARG A 16 16.56 -5.27 3.31
C ARG A 16 17.08 -5.91 4.61
N GLY A 17 16.77 -5.32 5.77
CA GLY A 17 17.11 -5.89 7.08
C GLY A 17 16.11 -6.93 7.57
N GLN A 18 16.54 -7.77 8.51
CA GLN A 18 15.65 -8.71 9.20
C GLN A 18 15.10 -8.07 10.48
N PHE A 19 13.78 -7.93 10.60
CA PHE A 19 13.16 -7.54 11.86
C PHE A 19 13.38 -8.63 12.92
N ILE A 20 13.98 -8.24 14.04
CA ILE A 20 14.27 -9.10 15.18
C ILE A 20 13.27 -8.86 16.30
N SER A 21 12.89 -7.60 16.52
CA SER A 21 11.96 -7.19 17.57
C SER A 21 11.28 -5.88 17.19
N VAL A 22 10.07 -5.67 17.71
CA VAL A 22 9.32 -4.41 17.64
C VAL A 22 8.76 -4.07 19.02
N ALA A 23 8.84 -2.81 19.41
CA ALA A 23 8.29 -2.30 20.65
C ALA A 23 7.72 -0.90 20.44
N VAL A 24 6.67 -0.57 21.18
CA VAL A 24 6.08 0.77 21.20
C VAL A 24 6.36 1.40 22.56
N LEU A 25 6.92 2.61 22.55
CA LEU A 25 7.21 3.40 23.75
C LEU A 25 6.70 4.83 23.55
N GLY A 26 5.63 5.18 24.27
CA GLY A 26 4.90 6.42 24.01
C GLY A 26 4.32 6.42 22.59
N ASP A 27 4.56 7.49 21.85
CA ASP A 27 4.08 7.66 20.46
C ASP A 27 5.06 7.11 19.40
N TYR A 28 6.09 6.39 19.83
CA TYR A 28 7.16 5.95 18.95
C TYR A 28 7.24 4.43 18.87
N THR A 29 7.32 3.93 17.64
CA THR A 29 7.59 2.53 17.35
C THR A 29 9.07 2.35 17.09
N TYR A 30 9.71 1.51 17.91
CA TYR A 30 11.10 1.11 17.78
C TYR A 30 11.21 -0.31 17.26
N ILE A 31 12.23 -0.56 16.45
CA ILE A 31 12.51 -1.87 15.88
C ILE A 31 13.99 -2.20 16.07
N VAL A 32 14.25 -3.48 16.33
CA VAL A 32 15.60 -4.02 16.23
C VAL A 32 15.71 -4.72 14.89
N VAL A 33 16.65 -4.27 14.05
CA VAL A 33 16.86 -4.82 12.71
C VAL A 33 18.27 -5.36 12.59
N ARG A 34 18.39 -6.60 12.12
CA ARG A 34 19.68 -7.21 11.80
C ARG A 34 20.03 -6.91 10.33
N ARG A 35 21.23 -6.40 10.08
CA ARG A 35 21.81 -6.20 8.75
C ARG A 35 23.22 -6.80 8.74
N GLY A 36 23.39 -7.90 8.00
CA GLY A 36 24.60 -8.73 8.08
C GLY A 36 24.79 -9.27 9.50
N ASP A 37 25.96 -9.02 10.09
CA ASP A 37 26.29 -9.45 11.46
C ASP A 37 26.05 -8.37 12.52
N LYS A 38 25.48 -7.22 12.14
CA LYS A 38 25.20 -6.10 13.03
C LYS A 38 23.71 -5.98 13.32
N TYR A 39 23.41 -5.44 14.49
CA TYR A 39 22.07 -5.09 14.94
C TYR A 39 21.96 -3.58 15.10
N TRP A 40 20.81 -3.05 14.70
CA TRP A 40 20.47 -1.63 14.78
C TRP A 40 19.18 -1.46 15.57
N LEU A 41 19.14 -0.46 16.45
CA LEU A 41 17.89 0.00 17.07
C LEU A 41 17.42 1.20 16.27
N GLU A 42 16.29 1.07 15.60
CA GLU A 42 15.71 2.08 14.72
C GLU A 42 14.35 2.52 15.25
N LYS A 43 13.94 3.71 14.83
CA LYS A 43 12.68 4.34 15.18
C LYS A 43 11.94 4.66 13.89
N PHE A 44 10.67 4.27 13.80
CA PHE A 44 9.82 4.80 12.75
C PHE A 44 9.55 6.28 13.01
N SER A 45 9.85 7.10 12.00
CA SER A 45 9.59 8.53 12.03
C SER A 45 8.57 8.89 10.96
N SER A 46 7.71 9.87 11.24
CA SER A 46 6.70 10.35 10.29
C SER A 46 7.26 11.21 9.16
N ASP A 47 8.51 11.66 9.29
CA ASP A 47 9.22 12.52 8.35
C ASP A 47 10.38 11.80 7.62
N ALA A 48 10.72 10.58 8.06
CA ALA A 48 11.73 9.76 7.39
C ALA A 48 11.06 8.94 6.28
N LEU A 49 11.27 9.36 5.03
CA LEU A 49 10.79 8.66 3.83
C LEU A 49 11.85 7.69 3.28
N SER A 50 12.73 7.19 4.13
CA SER A 50 13.83 6.30 3.76
C SER A 50 14.04 5.25 4.85
N ASP A 51 14.53 4.08 4.45
CA ASP A 51 15.10 3.12 5.39
C ASP A 51 16.52 3.53 5.80
N GLY A 52 17.08 2.87 6.83
CA GLY A 52 18.46 3.11 7.28
C GLY A 52 19.45 3.04 6.11
N ASP A 53 20.36 4.02 6.03
CA ASP A 53 21.40 4.15 4.99
C ASP A 53 20.89 4.25 3.53
N SER A 54 19.73 4.87 3.30
CA SER A 54 19.15 5.04 1.95
C SER A 54 18.93 3.71 1.21
N LEU A 55 18.77 2.63 1.96
CA LEU A 55 18.50 1.32 1.39
C LEU A 55 17.10 1.28 0.76
N PRO A 56 16.90 0.44 -0.27
CA PRO A 56 15.57 0.21 -0.83
C PRO A 56 14.61 -0.28 0.25
N PHE A 57 13.43 0.33 0.30
CA PHE A 57 12.29 -0.15 1.07
C PHE A 57 11.08 -0.25 0.15
N SER A 58 10.05 -0.93 0.60
CA SER A 58 8.76 -0.88 -0.06
C SER A 58 7.62 -0.85 0.95
N VAL A 59 6.58 -0.13 0.58
CA VAL A 59 5.31 -0.12 1.29
C VAL A 59 4.22 -0.73 0.41
N LEU A 60 3.33 -1.46 1.04
CA LEU A 60 2.18 -2.10 0.43
C LEU A 60 0.95 -1.78 1.27
N ALA A 61 -0.13 -1.39 0.60
CA ALA A 61 -1.48 -1.38 1.16
C ALA A 61 -2.38 -2.25 0.27
N SER A 62 -3.22 -3.09 0.86
CA SER A 62 -4.06 -3.99 0.08
C SER A 62 -5.42 -4.21 0.71
N GLY A 63 -6.43 -4.36 -0.15
CA GLY A 63 -7.80 -4.56 0.27
C GLY A 63 -8.07 -5.97 0.77
N VAL A 64 -9.24 -6.17 1.36
CA VAL A 64 -9.73 -7.50 1.71
C VAL A 64 -10.14 -8.25 0.43
N PRO A 65 -9.76 -9.54 0.26
CA PRO A 65 -10.22 -10.35 -0.86
C PRO A 65 -11.74 -10.41 -0.97
N LEU A 66 -12.28 -10.37 -2.19
CA LEU A 66 -13.73 -10.38 -2.41
C LEU A 66 -14.38 -11.63 -1.83
N ARG A 67 -13.74 -12.80 -1.93
CA ARG A 67 -14.22 -14.04 -1.32
C ARG A 67 -14.21 -13.99 0.21
N ALA A 68 -13.23 -13.33 0.82
CA ALA A 68 -13.11 -13.20 2.27
C ALA A 68 -13.98 -12.08 2.86
N SER A 69 -14.47 -11.15 2.03
CA SER A 69 -15.31 -10.01 2.40
C SER A 69 -16.81 -10.35 2.58
N GLY A 70 -17.19 -11.62 2.41
CA GLY A 70 -18.60 -12.06 2.50
C GLY A 70 -19.37 -11.97 1.18
N HIS A 71 -18.77 -11.42 0.12
CA HIS A 71 -19.39 -11.38 -1.21
C HIS A 71 -19.40 -12.74 -1.92
N ASN A 72 -18.63 -13.72 -1.43
CA ASN A 72 -18.53 -15.08 -1.98
C ASN A 72 -18.28 -15.13 -3.49
N ALA A 73 -17.57 -14.14 -4.05
CA ALA A 73 -17.37 -14.03 -5.48
C ALA A 73 -16.64 -15.27 -6.04
N ALA A 74 -17.18 -15.89 -7.08
CA ALA A 74 -16.52 -16.93 -7.87
C ALA A 74 -15.56 -16.35 -8.91
N ARG A 75 -15.92 -15.22 -9.54
CA ARG A 75 -15.09 -14.50 -10.52
C ARG A 75 -15.32 -13.01 -10.38
N ALA A 76 -14.30 -12.20 -10.62
CA ALA A 76 -14.40 -10.74 -10.56
C ALA A 76 -13.78 -10.09 -11.80
N ARG A 77 -14.44 -9.05 -12.31
CA ARG A 77 -13.93 -8.14 -13.34
C ARG A 77 -13.77 -6.77 -12.72
N VAL A 78 -12.58 -6.52 -12.18
CA VAL A 78 -12.15 -5.16 -11.81
C VAL A 78 -11.88 -4.40 -13.11
N ARG A 79 -12.62 -3.33 -13.35
CA ARG A 79 -12.44 -2.46 -14.52
C ARG A 79 -11.59 -1.25 -14.20
N ARG A 80 -11.68 -0.75 -12.97
CA ARG A 80 -10.96 0.42 -12.50
C ARG A 80 -10.77 0.37 -11.00
N VAL A 81 -9.60 0.80 -10.56
CA VAL A 81 -9.29 1.10 -9.16
C VAL A 81 -8.95 2.59 -9.10
N THR A 82 -9.65 3.32 -8.24
CA THR A 82 -9.44 4.73 -7.98
C THR A 82 -8.97 4.90 -6.55
N ALA A 83 -7.91 5.68 -6.32
CA ALA A 83 -7.45 6.07 -5.00
C ALA A 83 -7.57 7.59 -4.83
N ARG A 84 -8.15 8.04 -3.71
CA ARG A 84 -8.07 9.42 -3.26
C ARG A 84 -6.74 9.59 -2.54
N VAL A 85 -5.89 10.49 -3.03
CA VAL A 85 -4.55 10.72 -2.50
C VAL A 85 -4.39 12.12 -1.94
N MET A 86 -3.49 12.23 -0.96
CA MET A 86 -3.01 13.49 -0.41
C MET A 86 -1.49 13.54 -0.51
N ASP A 87 -0.95 14.68 -0.93
CA ASP A 87 0.48 14.96 -1.04
C ASP A 87 1.29 13.81 -1.66
N THR A 88 0.71 13.08 -2.60
CA THR A 88 1.33 11.85 -3.13
C THR A 88 2.05 12.14 -4.43
N ARG A 89 3.31 11.70 -4.53
CA ARG A 89 4.13 11.98 -5.73
C ARG A 89 4.20 10.81 -6.70
N SER A 90 4.18 9.59 -6.19
CA SER A 90 4.17 8.36 -6.98
C SER A 90 3.45 7.25 -6.22
N LEU A 91 2.80 6.36 -6.97
CA LEU A 91 2.28 5.09 -6.47
C LEU A 91 1.99 4.15 -7.64
N LEU A 92 2.03 2.86 -7.36
CA LEU A 92 1.60 1.82 -8.28
C LEU A 92 0.29 1.21 -7.77
N ILE A 93 -0.69 1.01 -8.65
CA ILE A 93 -1.92 0.26 -8.39
C ILE A 93 -1.85 -1.05 -9.17
N ASN A 94 -1.84 -2.18 -8.46
CA ASN A 94 -1.65 -3.53 -9.01
C ASN A 94 -0.42 -3.62 -9.92
N GLY A 95 0.68 -2.97 -9.52
CA GLY A 95 1.94 -2.94 -10.27
C GLY A 95 1.94 -1.99 -11.48
N VAL A 96 0.88 -1.21 -11.70
CA VAL A 96 0.82 -0.21 -12.77
C VAL A 96 0.94 1.19 -12.16
N CYS A 97 1.85 2.00 -12.68
CA CYS A 97 1.99 3.39 -12.26
C CYS A 97 0.66 4.15 -12.46
N ALA A 98 0.14 4.74 -11.39
CA ALA A 98 -1.06 5.57 -11.51
C ALA A 98 -0.72 6.87 -12.25
N ASP A 99 -1.65 7.34 -13.08
CA ASP A 99 -1.52 8.63 -13.74
C ASP A 99 -1.72 9.75 -12.71
N ILE A 100 -0.61 10.20 -12.12
CA ILE A 100 -0.59 11.34 -11.20
C ILE A 100 -0.33 12.58 -12.04
N PRO A 101 -1.28 13.54 -12.10
CA PRO A 101 -1.13 14.78 -12.85
C PRO A 101 0.00 15.66 -12.28
N ASN A 102 1.24 15.34 -12.61
CA ASN A 102 2.44 16.07 -12.19
C ASN A 102 3.05 16.76 -13.41
N ALA A 103 2.23 17.53 -14.12
CA ALA A 103 2.70 18.32 -15.27
C ALA A 103 3.57 19.50 -14.78
N ALA A 104 4.84 19.20 -14.49
CA ALA A 104 6.02 20.06 -14.54
C ALA A 104 6.47 20.95 -13.34
N GLN A 105 5.77 21.11 -12.20
CA GLN A 105 6.14 22.20 -11.26
C GLN A 105 5.88 21.89 -9.76
N GLY A 106 6.92 21.55 -8.98
CA GLY A 106 6.91 21.73 -7.51
C GLY A 106 7.47 20.61 -6.62
N ASN A 107 7.75 20.97 -5.35
CA ASN A 107 8.13 20.06 -4.25
C ASN A 107 6.93 19.38 -3.58
N SER A 108 5.70 19.85 -3.82
CA SER A 108 4.47 19.28 -3.25
C SER A 108 3.96 18.10 -4.07
N GLY A 109 3.33 17.12 -3.42
CA GLY A 109 2.63 16.03 -4.08
C GLY A 109 1.20 16.38 -4.51
N TYR A 110 0.58 15.45 -5.22
CA TYR A 110 -0.76 15.62 -5.78
C TYR A 110 -1.85 15.31 -4.75
N ASN A 111 -2.90 16.14 -4.79
CA ASN A 111 -4.12 15.99 -4.01
C ASN A 111 -5.29 15.75 -4.96
N GLY A 112 -5.94 14.60 -4.88
CA GLY A 112 -7.07 14.30 -5.77
C GLY A 112 -7.27 12.82 -5.99
N ASP A 113 -7.99 12.49 -7.07
CA ASP A 113 -8.25 11.11 -7.45
C ASP A 113 -7.25 10.67 -8.52
N VAL A 114 -6.58 9.56 -8.27
CA VAL A 114 -5.72 8.87 -9.24
C VAL A 114 -6.28 7.49 -9.51
N HIS A 115 -6.00 6.92 -10.67
CA HIS A 115 -6.64 5.67 -11.05
C HIS A 115 -5.82 4.85 -12.02
N VAL A 116 -6.13 3.56 -12.05
CA VAL A 116 -5.68 2.64 -13.08
C VAL A 116 -6.90 1.87 -13.60
N SER A 117 -6.98 1.77 -14.92
CA SER A 117 -7.94 0.90 -15.60
C SER A 117 -7.33 -0.50 -15.75
N GLN A 118 -8.14 -1.52 -15.50
CA GLN A 118 -7.73 -2.93 -15.58
C GLN A 118 -8.58 -3.68 -16.58
N LEU A 119 -7.98 -4.66 -17.24
CA LEU A 119 -8.62 -5.52 -18.23
C LEU A 119 -8.60 -6.97 -17.76
N GLY A 120 -9.64 -7.70 -18.13
CA GLY A 120 -9.75 -9.14 -17.87
C GLY A 120 -10.63 -9.53 -16.68
N TRP A 121 -10.77 -10.84 -16.49
CA TRP A 121 -11.49 -11.45 -15.38
C TRP A 121 -10.49 -12.15 -14.46
N ALA A 122 -10.52 -11.83 -13.17
CA ALA A 122 -9.85 -12.59 -12.13
C ALA A 122 -10.71 -13.80 -11.76
N ARG A 123 -10.13 -15.00 -11.91
CA ARG A 123 -10.73 -16.26 -11.43
C ARG A 123 -10.40 -16.54 -9.98
N ASP A 124 -9.25 -16.06 -9.52
CA ASP A 124 -8.89 -16.12 -8.12
C ASP A 124 -9.44 -14.89 -7.41
N THR A 125 -10.43 -15.10 -6.57
CA THR A 125 -11.07 -14.07 -5.72
C THR A 125 -10.66 -14.18 -4.26
N SER A 126 -9.71 -15.09 -3.96
CA SER A 126 -9.08 -15.22 -2.65
C SER A 126 -7.92 -14.24 -2.45
N VAL A 127 -7.46 -13.62 -3.55
CA VAL A 127 -6.52 -12.49 -3.53
C VAL A 127 -7.24 -11.15 -3.43
N ALA A 128 -6.52 -10.15 -2.93
CA ALA A 128 -7.04 -8.79 -2.86
C ALA A 128 -7.28 -8.23 -4.27
N PRO A 129 -8.42 -7.56 -4.52
CA PRO A 129 -8.74 -7.00 -5.82
C PRO A 129 -7.87 -5.77 -6.16
N TRP A 130 -7.25 -5.15 -5.15
CA TRP A 130 -6.27 -4.09 -5.32
C TRP A 130 -5.12 -4.20 -4.32
N ALA A 131 -3.96 -3.72 -4.76
CA ALA A 131 -2.74 -3.52 -4.01
C ALA A 131 -2.15 -2.18 -4.47
N ILE A 132 -1.84 -1.30 -3.54
CA ILE A 132 -1.09 -0.07 -3.79
C ILE A 132 0.31 -0.27 -3.24
N THR A 133 1.32 -0.04 -4.07
CA THR A 133 2.73 -0.16 -3.68
C THR A 133 3.50 1.12 -4.00
N SER A 134 4.55 1.36 -3.22
CA SER A 134 5.58 2.35 -3.53
C SER A 134 6.92 1.89 -2.96
N ASP A 135 7.99 2.13 -3.71
CA ASP A 135 9.39 1.92 -3.34
C ASP A 135 10.21 3.23 -3.47
N ASP A 136 9.53 4.34 -3.75
CA ASP A 136 10.14 5.66 -3.84
C ASP A 136 10.28 6.30 -2.45
N GLN A 137 11.36 7.05 -2.26
CA GLN A 137 11.59 7.86 -1.06
C GLN A 137 10.78 9.16 -1.06
N LEU A 138 9.51 9.09 -1.44
CA LEU A 138 8.61 10.22 -1.63
C LEU A 138 7.33 10.05 -0.79
N PRO A 139 6.67 11.15 -0.38
CA PRO A 139 5.45 11.04 0.39
C PRO A 139 4.35 10.31 -0.41
N ILE A 140 3.64 9.44 0.31
CA ILE A 140 2.46 8.72 -0.18
C ILE A 140 1.41 8.69 0.93
N THR A 141 0.23 9.26 0.65
CA THR A 141 -0.92 9.22 1.56
C THR A 141 -2.17 8.85 0.80
N ILE A 142 -2.79 7.74 1.20
CA ILE A 142 -4.02 7.23 0.60
C ILE A 142 -5.17 7.47 1.57
N GLN A 143 -6.16 8.25 1.15
CA GLN A 143 -7.33 8.58 1.97
C GLN A 143 -8.46 7.57 1.77
N SER A 144 -8.66 7.08 0.56
CA SER A 144 -9.67 6.07 0.24
C SER A 144 -9.34 5.34 -1.05
N VAL A 145 -9.91 4.14 -1.21
CA VAL A 145 -9.80 3.33 -2.43
C VAL A 145 -11.19 2.84 -2.83
N THR A 146 -11.52 2.98 -4.11
CA THR A 146 -12.79 2.52 -4.69
C THR A 146 -12.52 1.65 -5.90
N ILE A 147 -13.27 0.56 -6.01
CA ILE A 147 -13.18 -0.39 -7.12
C ILE A 147 -14.46 -0.29 -7.93
N TYR A 148 -14.33 -0.15 -9.25
CA TYR A 148 -15.44 -0.26 -10.18
C TYR A 148 -15.29 -1.54 -11.00
N GLY A 149 -16.34 -2.36 -11.02
CA GLY A 149 -16.31 -3.67 -11.65
C GLY A 149 -17.59 -4.45 -11.43
N ASN A 150 -17.57 -5.72 -11.80
CA ASN A 150 -18.64 -6.67 -11.49
C ASN A 150 -18.05 -8.02 -11.07
N TYR A 151 -18.84 -8.83 -10.39
CA TYR A 151 -18.45 -10.17 -9.98
C TYR A 151 -19.62 -11.13 -10.11
N THR A 152 -19.32 -12.42 -10.18
CA THR A 152 -20.30 -13.50 -10.11
C THR A 152 -20.17 -14.19 -8.76
N ILE A 153 -21.28 -14.69 -8.21
CA ILE A 153 -21.30 -15.53 -7.01
C ILE A 153 -21.31 -16.99 -7.46
#